data_AF-A0A7C3XVY9-F1
#
_entry.id   AF-A0A7C3XVY9-F1
#
_cell.length_a   1.000
_cell.length_b   1.000
_cell.length_c   1.000
_cell.angle_alpha   90.00
_cell.angle_beta   90.00
_cell.angle_gamma   90.00
#
_symmetry.space_group_name_H-M   'P 1'
#
loop_
_entity.id
_entity.type
_entity.pdbx_description
1 polymer ?
#
loop_
_entity_poly.entity_id
_entity_poly.type
_entity_poly.pdbx_seq_one_letter_code
_entity_poly.pdbx_strand_id
1 'polypeptide(L)'
;MAADNRQTAQPRAAGRRVGTTNVSEGVVVMHKNRGFTLVEILIVVIILGILAAIVIPQFTNASQDARRNSLSSQLQTLRSQIELYKLQHKDTLPDLITSWSYLTQKTDEDGNLTGSNLNFGPYLQQTPTNPLNGLSNVVDGTGNASVDCGFVYDYNSGAGTGKIWGTDTDKRTLFSE
;
A
#
# COMPACT_ATOMS: atom_id res chain seq x y z
N MET A 1 50.07 -11.38 81.34
CA MET A 1 50.09 -11.42 82.82
C MET A 1 50.39 -10.00 83.29
N ALA A 2 49.56 -9.49 84.20
CA ALA A 2 49.57 -8.14 84.79
C ALA A 2 49.16 -6.99 83.85
N ALA A 3 48.40 -5.99 84.26
CA ALA A 3 47.53 -5.73 85.41
C ALA A 3 46.81 -4.42 85.02
N ASP A 4 45.49 -4.40 84.99
CA ASP A 4 44.67 -3.56 85.90
C ASP A 4 45.46 -2.58 86.80
N ASN A 5 45.09 -1.29 86.76
CA ASN A 5 44.47 -0.59 87.89
C ASN A 5 44.74 0.94 87.90
N ARG A 6 43.72 1.66 88.39
CA ARG A 6 43.64 3.00 89.02
C ARG A 6 43.20 4.14 88.09
N GLN A 7 41.90 4.51 88.15
CA GLN A 7 41.31 5.53 89.06
C GLN A 7 41.93 6.93 88.78
N THR A 8 41.18 7.98 88.46
CA THR A 8 40.29 8.71 89.38
C THR A 8 39.55 9.87 88.65
N ALA A 9 38.41 10.27 89.24
CA ALA A 9 37.86 11.64 89.32
C ALA A 9 36.81 12.11 88.28
N GLN A 10 35.61 12.35 88.83
CA GLN A 10 34.44 13.10 88.34
C GLN A 10 34.72 14.64 88.34
N PRO A 11 33.70 15.52 88.26
CA PRO A 11 32.75 15.83 87.18
C PRO A 11 32.83 17.34 86.80
N ARG A 12 32.21 17.79 85.70
CA ARG A 12 31.67 19.17 85.66
C ARG A 12 30.67 19.40 84.52
N ALA A 13 29.66 20.17 84.88
CA ALA A 13 28.40 20.38 84.21
C ALA A 13 28.46 21.31 82.98
N ALA A 14 27.29 21.41 82.35
CA ALA A 14 26.71 22.57 81.68
C ALA A 14 26.84 22.60 80.14
N GLY A 15 25.67 22.55 79.50
CA GLY A 15 25.53 22.90 78.10
C GLY A 15 24.34 22.28 77.38
N ARG A 16 23.15 22.16 78.00
CA ARG A 16 21.93 21.81 77.25
C ARG A 16 21.53 23.01 76.39
N ARG A 17 22.10 23.11 75.19
CA ARG A 17 21.59 23.99 74.13
C ARG A 17 20.39 23.27 73.49
N VAL A 18 19.20 23.71 73.87
CA VAL A 18 17.95 23.37 73.18
C VAL A 18 17.98 24.07 71.82
N GLY A 19 18.27 23.32 70.77
CA GLY A 19 18.02 23.77 69.40
C GLY A 19 16.54 23.64 69.10
N THR A 20 15.84 24.76 68.94
CA THR A 20 14.50 24.80 68.36
C THR A 20 14.62 24.56 66.85
N THR A 21 14.41 23.33 66.40
CA THR A 21 14.17 23.04 64.98
C THR A 21 12.77 23.51 64.61
N ASN A 22 12.69 24.59 63.83
CA ASN A 22 11.47 25.03 63.17
C ASN A 22 11.03 23.95 62.17
N VAL A 23 9.88 23.33 62.39
CA VAL A 23 9.22 22.46 61.42
C VAL A 23 8.39 23.34 60.50
N SER A 24 8.91 23.64 59.32
CA SER A 24 8.13 24.23 58.24
C SER A 24 7.17 23.17 57.72
N GLU A 25 5.89 23.25 58.08
CA GLU A 25 4.84 22.42 57.50
C GLU A 25 4.71 22.75 56.00
N GLY A 26 5.29 21.91 55.15
CA GLY A 26 5.02 21.91 53.71
C GLY A 26 3.65 21.32 53.45
N VAL A 27 2.68 22.17 53.08
CA VAL A 27 1.36 21.72 52.62
C VAL A 27 1.53 20.99 51.29
N VAL A 28 1.42 19.66 51.31
CA VAL A 28 1.38 18.82 50.11
C VAL A 28 0.00 18.97 49.45
N VAL A 29 -0.06 19.67 48.33
CA VAL A 29 -1.29 19.80 47.54
C VAL A 29 -1.52 18.51 46.73
N MET A 30 -2.38 17.63 47.25
CA MET A 30 -2.84 16.43 46.53
C MET A 30 -3.63 16.85 45.29
N HIS A 31 -3.07 16.65 44.11
CA HIS A 31 -3.80 16.80 42.85
C HIS A 31 -4.79 15.64 42.72
N LYS A 32 -6.09 15.97 42.72
CA LYS A 32 -7.17 14.99 42.56
C LYS A 32 -7.22 14.54 41.11
N ASN A 33 -6.62 13.39 40.79
CA ASN A 33 -6.73 12.77 39.47
C ASN A 33 -8.21 12.50 39.18
N ARG A 34 -8.77 13.21 38.20
CA ARG A 34 -10.12 12.95 37.68
C ARG A 34 -10.03 11.75 36.74
N GLY A 35 -10.66 10.64 37.12
CA GLY A 35 -10.83 9.48 36.25
C GLY A 35 -11.92 9.71 35.21
N PHE A 36 -11.79 9.05 34.05
CA PHE A 36 -12.82 9.04 33.01
C PHE A 36 -14.10 8.38 33.52
N THR A 37 -15.25 8.92 33.12
CA THR A 37 -16.55 8.31 33.45
C THR A 37 -16.92 7.25 32.41
N LEU A 38 -17.65 6.21 32.82
CA LEU A 38 -18.14 5.17 31.90
C LEU A 38 -19.03 5.78 30.81
N VAL A 39 -19.86 6.76 31.18
CA VAL A 39 -20.75 7.48 30.26
C VAL A 39 -19.97 8.21 29.16
N GLU A 40 -18.80 8.77 29.51
CA GLU A 40 -17.94 9.50 28.57
C GLU A 40 -17.30 8.56 27.54
N ILE A 41 -16.92 7.34 27.93
CA ILE A 41 -16.47 6.33 26.98
C ILE A 41 -17.65 5.78 26.16
N LEU A 42 -18.83 5.62 26.77
CA LEU A 42 -20.03 5.12 26.09
C LEU A 42 -20.46 6.00 24.92
N ILE A 43 -20.55 7.32 25.13
CA ILE A 43 -20.96 8.24 24.05
C ILE A 43 -19.91 8.27 22.93
N VAL A 44 -18.62 8.19 23.26
CA VAL A 44 -17.53 8.19 22.27
C VAL A 44 -17.60 6.96 21.38
N VAL A 45 -17.78 5.76 21.94
CA VAL A 45 -17.87 4.54 21.11
C VAL A 45 -19.14 4.51 20.26
N ILE A 46 -20.24 5.12 20.73
CA ILE A 46 -21.46 5.27 19.92
C ILE A 46 -21.20 6.18 18.71
N ILE A 47 -20.59 7.34 18.93
CA ILE A 47 -20.27 8.27 17.82
C ILE A 47 -19.29 7.62 16.84
N LEU A 48 -18.24 6.95 17.32
CA LEU A 48 -17.30 6.22 16.47
C LEU A 48 -17.99 5.09 15.68
N GLY A 49 -18.95 4.39 16.29
CA GLY A 49 -19.75 3.36 15.63
C GLY A 49 -20.60 3.90 14.48
N ILE A 50 -21.28 5.03 14.68
CA ILE A 50 -22.10 5.68 13.64
C ILE A 50 -21.21 6.16 12.49
N LEU A 51 -20.07 6.79 12.79
CA LEU A 51 -19.13 7.26 11.78
C LEU A 51 -18.55 6.10 10.96
N ALA A 52 -18.13 5.02 11.63
CA ALA A 52 -17.59 3.84 10.97
C ALA A 52 -18.60 3.19 10.02
N ALA A 53 -19.87 3.10 10.42
CA ALA A 53 -20.94 2.50 9.61
C ALA A 53 -21.17 3.22 8.27
N ILE A 54 -20.99 4.55 8.22
CA ILE A 54 -21.16 5.35 7.00
C ILE A 54 -19.88 5.35 6.16
N VAL A 55 -18.71 5.50 6.79
CA VAL A 55 -17.44 5.71 6.09
C VAL A 55 -16.94 4.44 5.39
N ILE A 56 -17.06 3.27 6.02
CA ILE A 56 -16.53 1.99 5.48
C ILE A 56 -17.14 1.63 4.11
N PRO A 57 -18.47 1.60 3.91
CA PRO A 57 -19.04 1.25 2.62
C PRO A 57 -18.70 2.30 1.54
N GLN A 58 -18.70 3.59 1.88
CA GLN A 58 -18.35 4.66 0.95
C GLN A 58 -16.90 4.53 0.44
N PHE A 59 -15.96 4.27 1.35
CA PHE A 59 -14.55 4.10 0.99
C PHE A 59 -14.32 2.88 0.10
N THR A 60 -15.01 1.77 0.37
CA THR A 60 -14.90 0.52 -0.41
C THR A 60 -15.38 0.71 -1.84
N ASN A 61 -16.50 1.42 -2.04
CA ASN A 61 -17.03 1.73 -3.37
C ASN A 61 -16.10 2.66 -4.15
N ALA A 62 -15.65 3.75 -3.52
CA ALA A 62 -14.72 4.70 -4.14
C ALA A 62 -13.40 4.02 -4.56
N SER A 63 -12.90 3.08 -3.77
CA SER A 63 -11.70 2.32 -4.12
C SER A 63 -11.91 1.42 -5.35
N GLN A 64 -13.06 0.74 -5.46
CA GLN A 64 -13.38 -0.06 -6.64
C GLN A 64 -13.52 0.79 -7.90
N ASP A 65 -14.18 1.94 -7.81
CA ASP A 65 -14.36 2.86 -8.93
C ASP A 65 -13.03 3.45 -9.38
N ALA A 66 -12.14 3.81 -8.44
CA ALA A 66 -10.79 4.25 -8.75
C ALA A 66 -9.99 3.19 -9.53
N ARG A 67 -10.10 1.91 -9.15
CA ARG A 67 -9.45 0.81 -9.86
C ARG A 67 -10.03 0.61 -11.27
N ARG A 68 -11.36 0.67 -11.44
CA ARG A 68 -12.01 0.58 -12.76
C ARG A 68 -11.60 1.74 -13.68
N ASN A 69 -11.56 2.95 -13.16
CA ASN A 69 -11.13 4.12 -13.92
C ASN A 69 -9.64 4.03 -14.31
N SER A 70 -8.79 3.55 -13.39
CA SER A 70 -7.37 3.30 -13.67
C SER A 70 -7.20 2.25 -14.78
N LEU A 71 -7.95 1.14 -14.73
CA LEU A 71 -7.94 0.13 -15.78
C LEU A 71 -8.41 0.69 -17.12
N SER A 72 -9.47 1.49 -17.15
CA SER A 72 -9.95 2.13 -18.39
C SER A 72 -8.88 3.03 -19.03
N SER A 73 -8.20 3.85 -18.23
CA SER A 73 -7.10 4.72 -18.71
C SER A 73 -5.89 3.90 -19.20
N GLN A 74 -5.56 2.83 -18.47
CA GLN A 74 -4.51 1.90 -18.87
C GLN A 74 -4.84 1.22 -20.20
N LEU A 75 -6.07 0.74 -20.40
CA LEU A 75 -6.51 0.12 -21.66
C LEU A 75 -6.44 1.10 -22.82
N GLN A 76 -6.83 2.36 -22.63
CA GLN A 76 -6.70 3.38 -23.67
C GLN A 76 -5.23 3.58 -24.07
N THR A 77 -4.34 3.65 -23.08
CA THR A 77 -2.89 3.74 -23.33
C THR A 77 -2.40 2.52 -24.08
N LEU A 78 -2.79 1.30 -23.67
CA LEU A 78 -2.39 0.06 -24.32
C LEU A 78 -2.86 -0.01 -25.78
N ARG A 79 -4.12 0.36 -26.05
CA ARG A 79 -4.66 0.41 -27.42
C ARG A 79 -3.84 1.34 -28.31
N SER A 80 -3.53 2.55 -27.84
CA SER A 80 -2.68 3.48 -28.59
C SER A 80 -1.26 2.96 -28.83
N GLN A 81 -0.67 2.26 -27.85
CA GLN A 81 0.66 1.67 -28.02
C GLN A 81 0.67 0.47 -28.98
N ILE A 82 -0.36 -0.37 -28.94
CA ILE A 82 -0.53 -1.50 -29.88
C ILE A 82 -0.71 -0.98 -31.31
N GLU A 83 -1.51 0.07 -31.49
CA GLU A 83 -1.70 0.71 -32.79
C GLU A 83 -0.39 1.34 -33.30
N LEU A 84 0.36 2.03 -32.43
CA LEU A 84 1.67 2.59 -32.79
C LEU A 84 2.68 1.49 -33.16
N TYR A 85 2.71 0.37 -32.42
CA TYR A 85 3.53 -0.78 -32.75
C TYR A 85 3.19 -1.30 -34.15
N LYS A 86 1.89 -1.49 -34.42
CA LYS A 86 1.39 -2.00 -35.69
C LYS A 86 1.83 -1.12 -36.87
N LEU A 87 1.76 0.20 -36.72
CA LEU A 87 2.19 1.16 -37.74
C LEU A 87 3.69 1.08 -38.04
N GLN A 88 4.51 0.73 -37.05
CA GLN A 88 5.98 0.65 -37.20
C GLN A 88 6.48 -0.73 -37.67
N HIS A 89 5.64 -1.76 -37.58
CA HIS A 89 6.00 -3.14 -37.88
C HIS A 89 5.16 -3.75 -39.01
N LYS A 90 4.96 -2.99 -40.11
CA LYS A 90 4.30 -3.47 -41.33
C LYS A 90 2.90 -4.05 -41.10
N ASP A 91 2.09 -3.37 -40.27
CA ASP A 91 0.77 -3.82 -39.86
C ASP A 91 0.72 -5.12 -39.03
N THR A 92 1.86 -5.56 -38.50
CA THR A 92 1.94 -6.74 -37.64
C THR A 92 1.57 -6.41 -36.20
N LEU A 93 0.77 -7.28 -35.59
CA LEU A 93 0.39 -7.16 -34.18
C LEU A 93 1.50 -7.69 -33.24
N PRO A 94 1.73 -7.05 -32.08
CA PRO A 94 2.66 -7.56 -31.09
C PRO A 94 2.10 -8.84 -30.43
N ASP A 95 2.94 -9.87 -30.25
CA ASP A 95 2.54 -11.10 -29.56
C ASP A 95 2.54 -10.92 -28.02
N LEU A 96 1.47 -10.31 -27.52
CA LEU A 96 1.28 -10.09 -26.08
C LEU A 96 0.90 -11.37 -25.33
N ILE A 97 0.52 -12.44 -26.05
CA ILE A 97 0.15 -13.72 -25.46
C ILE A 97 1.39 -14.42 -24.92
N THR A 98 2.47 -14.38 -25.69
CA THR A 98 3.76 -14.96 -25.28
C THR A 98 4.47 -14.06 -24.27
N SER A 99 4.55 -12.74 -24.51
CA SER A 99 5.28 -11.84 -23.63
C SER A 99 4.94 -10.36 -23.82
N TRP A 100 5.01 -9.57 -22.74
CA TRP A 100 4.98 -8.11 -22.83
C TRP A 100 6.25 -7.50 -23.45
N SER A 101 7.29 -8.29 -23.67
CA SER A 101 8.58 -7.81 -24.20
C SER A 101 8.44 -7.08 -25.54
N TYR A 102 7.48 -7.46 -26.37
CA TYR A 102 7.17 -6.79 -27.65
C TYR A 102 6.73 -5.33 -27.48
N LEU A 103 6.25 -4.93 -26.30
CA LEU A 103 5.94 -3.53 -26.00
C LEU A 103 6.92 -2.89 -25.00
N THR A 104 7.58 -3.68 -24.14
CA THR A 104 8.46 -3.13 -23.08
C THR A 104 9.92 -3.04 -23.47
N GLN A 105 10.35 -3.72 -24.53
CA GLN A 105 11.72 -3.67 -25.05
C GLN A 105 11.74 -3.02 -26.43
N LYS A 106 12.96 -2.80 -26.94
CA LYS A 106 13.13 -2.34 -28.31
C LYS A 106 13.07 -3.52 -29.28
N THR A 107 12.50 -3.29 -30.45
CA THR A 107 12.37 -4.26 -31.53
C THR A 107 12.99 -3.73 -32.82
N ASP A 108 13.31 -4.63 -33.75
CA ASP A 108 13.58 -4.29 -35.14
C ASP A 108 12.28 -4.11 -35.93
N GLU A 109 12.36 -3.83 -37.23
CA GLU A 109 11.19 -3.58 -38.10
C GLU A 109 10.24 -4.79 -38.21
N ASP A 110 10.72 -6.01 -37.96
CA ASP A 110 9.94 -7.24 -38.05
C ASP A 110 9.44 -7.72 -36.68
N GLY A 111 9.72 -6.97 -35.62
CA GLY A 111 9.25 -7.25 -34.26
C GLY A 111 10.16 -8.16 -33.45
N ASN A 112 11.37 -8.45 -33.94
CA ASN A 112 12.32 -9.29 -33.20
C ASN A 112 12.92 -8.49 -32.04
N LEU A 113 13.00 -9.17 -30.89
CA LEU A 113 13.55 -8.61 -29.64
C LEU A 113 15.08 -8.73 -29.56
N THR A 114 15.68 -9.52 -30.44
CA THR A 114 17.10 -9.83 -30.44
C THR A 114 17.68 -9.57 -31.82
N GLY A 115 18.79 -8.85 -31.87
CA GLY A 115 19.47 -8.58 -33.12
C GLY A 115 20.30 -7.30 -33.07
N SER A 116 20.82 -6.93 -34.23
CA SER A 116 21.42 -5.62 -34.45
C SER A 116 20.37 -4.72 -35.11
N ASN A 117 20.27 -3.45 -34.70
CA ASN A 117 19.29 -2.43 -35.16
C ASN A 117 17.89 -2.46 -34.50
N LEU A 118 17.85 -2.58 -33.16
CA LEU A 118 16.63 -2.38 -32.37
C LEU A 118 16.29 -0.89 -32.24
N ASN A 119 15.60 -0.34 -33.24
CA ASN A 119 15.33 1.10 -33.36
C ASN A 119 13.90 1.49 -32.94
N PHE A 120 12.99 0.52 -32.81
CA PHE A 120 11.59 0.77 -32.50
C PHE A 120 11.30 0.46 -31.02
N GLY A 121 10.36 1.19 -30.41
CA GLY A 121 10.05 1.08 -28.99
C GLY A 121 11.14 1.64 -28.02
N PRO A 122 11.03 1.35 -26.71
CA PRO A 122 9.93 0.65 -26.07
C PRO A 122 8.65 1.50 -26.05
N TYR A 123 7.50 0.85 -26.21
CA TYR A 123 6.18 1.49 -26.24
C TYR A 123 5.59 1.63 -24.84
N LEU A 124 6.00 0.75 -23.92
CA LEU A 124 5.65 0.77 -22.51
C LEU A 124 6.91 0.75 -21.66
N GLN A 125 6.88 1.47 -20.54
CA GLN A 125 8.02 1.51 -19.60
C GLN A 125 8.02 0.32 -18.63
N GLN A 126 6.86 -0.29 -18.39
CA GLN A 126 6.71 -1.43 -17.50
C GLN A 126 5.57 -2.33 -17.98
N THR A 127 5.62 -3.59 -17.58
CA THR A 127 4.52 -4.52 -17.82
C THR A 127 3.27 -4.02 -17.07
N PRO A 128 2.13 -3.83 -17.77
CA PRO A 128 0.91 -3.42 -17.11
C PRO A 128 0.40 -4.53 -16.20
N THR A 129 -0.10 -4.14 -15.04
CA THR A 129 -0.84 -5.01 -14.13
C THR A 129 -2.25 -4.49 -14.02
N ASN A 130 -3.22 -5.40 -14.15
CA ASN A 130 -4.63 -5.07 -14.03
C ASN A 130 -4.95 -4.74 -12.55
N PRO A 131 -5.44 -3.53 -12.23
CA PRO A 131 -5.71 -3.11 -10.86
C PRO A 131 -6.91 -3.82 -10.21
N LEU A 132 -7.73 -4.55 -10.98
CA LEU A 132 -8.88 -5.29 -10.45
C LEU A 132 -8.49 -6.64 -9.85
N ASN A 133 -7.61 -7.39 -10.53
CA ASN A 133 -7.25 -8.76 -10.15
C ASN A 133 -5.75 -8.96 -9.90
N GLY A 134 -4.91 -7.94 -10.15
CA GLY A 134 -3.46 -8.01 -9.92
C GLY A 134 -2.70 -8.87 -10.93
N LEU A 135 -3.34 -9.29 -12.01
CA LEU A 135 -2.75 -10.16 -13.03
C LEU A 135 -2.21 -9.35 -14.21
N SER A 136 -1.18 -9.88 -14.86
CA SER A 136 -0.56 -9.30 -16.06
C SER A 136 -0.58 -10.26 -17.26
N ASN A 137 -0.96 -11.52 -17.09
CA ASN A 137 -1.02 -12.45 -18.22
C ASN A 137 -2.12 -12.06 -19.22
N VAL A 138 -1.86 -12.36 -20.48
CA VAL A 138 -2.76 -12.07 -21.60
C VAL A 138 -3.22 -13.40 -22.19
N VAL A 139 -4.49 -13.48 -22.56
CA VAL A 139 -5.09 -14.64 -23.22
C VAL A 139 -5.63 -14.22 -24.58
N ASP A 140 -5.44 -15.07 -25.58
CA ASP A 140 -5.97 -14.83 -26.91
C ASP A 140 -7.50 -15.03 -26.92
N GLY A 141 -8.24 -14.07 -27.47
CA GLY A 141 -9.69 -14.17 -27.60
C GLY A 141 -10.39 -12.83 -27.85
N THR A 142 -11.70 -12.91 -28.08
CA THR A 142 -12.55 -11.75 -28.41
C THR A 142 -13.69 -11.52 -27.40
N GLY A 143 -13.68 -12.24 -26.29
CA GLY A 143 -14.74 -12.20 -25.27
C GLY A 143 -14.23 -12.66 -23.91
N ASN A 144 -15.14 -13.10 -23.04
CA ASN A 144 -14.80 -13.53 -21.68
C ASN A 144 -13.69 -14.59 -21.69
N ALA A 145 -12.76 -14.46 -20.75
CA ALA A 145 -11.63 -15.36 -20.65
C ALA A 145 -12.06 -16.76 -20.17
N SER A 146 -11.42 -17.78 -20.72
CA SER A 146 -11.58 -19.17 -20.28
C SER A 146 -10.78 -19.48 -19.00
N VAL A 147 -9.70 -18.71 -18.76
CA VAL A 147 -8.78 -18.86 -17.63
C VAL A 147 -8.64 -17.52 -16.89
N ASP A 148 -8.07 -17.55 -15.69
CA ASP A 148 -7.75 -16.33 -14.95
C ASP A 148 -6.66 -15.55 -15.69
N CYS A 149 -6.96 -14.32 -16.08
CA CYS A 149 -6.02 -13.46 -16.78
C CYS A 149 -6.13 -12.01 -16.31
N GLY A 150 -5.13 -11.19 -16.65
CA GLY A 150 -5.25 -9.74 -16.53
C GLY A 150 -6.00 -9.15 -17.71
N PHE A 151 -5.69 -9.65 -18.91
CA PHE A 151 -6.16 -9.09 -20.17
C PHE A 151 -6.56 -10.17 -21.16
N VAL A 152 -7.54 -9.84 -22.01
CA VAL A 152 -7.86 -10.61 -23.22
C VAL A 152 -7.46 -9.77 -24.41
N TYR A 153 -6.80 -10.37 -25.39
CA TYR A 153 -6.26 -9.70 -26.55
C TYR A 153 -6.63 -10.49 -27.81
N ASP A 154 -7.22 -9.83 -28.79
CA ASP A 154 -7.54 -10.45 -30.08
C ASP A 154 -6.29 -10.48 -30.97
N TYR A 155 -5.45 -11.49 -30.76
CA TYR A 155 -4.21 -11.70 -31.50
C TYR A 155 -4.42 -12.66 -32.67
N ASN A 156 -5.06 -13.81 -32.42
CA ASN A 156 -5.32 -14.87 -33.40
C ASN A 156 -4.09 -15.20 -34.26
N SER A 157 -2.95 -15.47 -33.63
CA SER A 157 -1.66 -15.72 -34.31
C SER A 157 -1.22 -14.59 -35.28
N GLY A 158 -1.53 -13.33 -34.93
CA GLY A 158 -1.22 -12.14 -35.72
C GLY A 158 -2.28 -11.75 -36.75
N ALA A 159 -3.34 -12.55 -36.92
CA ALA A 159 -4.45 -12.26 -37.84
C ALA A 159 -5.68 -11.61 -37.17
N GLY A 160 -5.59 -11.33 -35.86
CA GLY A 160 -6.66 -10.71 -35.08
C GLY A 160 -6.82 -9.21 -35.33
N THR A 161 -7.73 -8.58 -34.61
CA THR A 161 -8.00 -7.14 -34.71
C THR A 161 -7.00 -6.29 -33.92
N GLY A 162 -6.30 -6.89 -32.94
CA GLY A 162 -5.43 -6.16 -32.02
C GLY A 162 -6.19 -5.42 -30.92
N LYS A 163 -7.46 -5.75 -30.69
CA LYS A 163 -8.25 -5.18 -29.59
C LYS A 163 -7.87 -5.83 -28.27
N ILE A 164 -7.80 -5.02 -27.22
CA ILE A 164 -7.48 -5.49 -25.86
C ILE A 164 -8.55 -5.07 -24.86
N TRP A 165 -8.88 -6.00 -23.97
CA TRP A 165 -9.85 -5.86 -22.90
C TRP A 165 -9.22 -6.21 -21.56
N GLY A 166 -9.64 -5.50 -20.51
CA GLY A 166 -9.34 -5.89 -19.14
C GLY A 166 -10.32 -6.96 -18.68
N THR A 167 -9.93 -7.76 -17.70
CA THR A 167 -10.81 -8.77 -17.11
C THR A 167 -11.08 -8.53 -15.63
N ASP A 168 -12.27 -8.92 -15.18
CA ASP A 168 -12.61 -8.94 -13.75
C ASP A 168 -12.15 -10.26 -13.08
N THR A 169 -12.32 -10.38 -11.77
CA THR A 169 -12.08 -11.61 -11.01
C THR A 169 -12.93 -12.79 -11.50
N ASP A 170 -14.08 -12.51 -12.12
CA ASP A 170 -14.97 -13.52 -12.71
C ASP A 170 -14.66 -13.84 -14.19
N LYS A 171 -13.47 -13.48 -14.69
CA LYS A 171 -13.01 -13.71 -16.08
C LYS A 171 -13.84 -12.99 -17.14
N ARG A 172 -14.71 -12.07 -16.73
CA ARG A 172 -15.53 -11.27 -17.65
C ARG A 172 -14.68 -10.16 -18.26
N THR A 173 -14.77 -9.99 -19.57
CA THR A 173 -14.16 -8.84 -20.24
C THR A 173 -14.93 -7.58 -19.91
N LEU A 174 -14.19 -6.53 -19.59
CA LEU A 174 -14.71 -5.21 -19.28
C LEU A 174 -14.33 -4.23 -20.39
N PHE A 175 -15.13 -3.17 -20.54
CA PHE A 175 -14.86 -2.08 -21.47
C PHE A 175 -14.77 -2.54 -22.94
N SER A 176 -15.71 -3.40 -23.35
CA SER A 176 -15.97 -3.67 -24.77
C SER A 176 -16.42 -2.38 -25.45
N GLU A 177 -15.75 -2.03 -26.54
CA GLU A 177 -16.06 -0.84 -27.36
C GLU A 177 -17.45 -0.90 -27.98
#